data_AF-A0A8T0FRK2-F1
#
_entry.id   AF-A0A8T0FRK2-F1
#
_cell.length_a   1.000
_cell.length_b   1.000
_cell.length_c   1.000
_cell.angle_alpha   90.00
_cell.angle_beta   90.00
_cell.angle_gamma   90.00
#
_symmetry.space_group_name_H-M   'P 1'
#
loop_
_entity.id
_entity.type
_entity.pdbx_description
1 polymer ?
#
loop_
_entity_poly.entity_id
_entity_poly.type
_entity_poly.pdbx_seq_one_letter_code
_entity_poly.pdbx_strand_id
1 'polypeptide(L)'
;MLSHPKPSSYYFLYFQYREKETIRLCLKHFRQHNYSEAFESLQKRTRVQLEDALLSKLHQCLVVEGDYVAAEQLLVKAANDGCLDHYLEQQTHKAKWVPLIVPPKCSESEHHRPGMRGGHQMCIDVHTENIYLFGGWDGTTDLSDLWCYHIPSGSWTCLSSDTTAEGGPTPRSCHKMCLDPERKKIFTIGRYLDSGMRIPKYMKLIQHLKYKIVLNDKLTQGLVKANNKMFYWFCFKVL
;
A
#
# COMPACT_ATOMS: atom_id res chain seq x y z
N MET A 1 -53.00 40.59 33.87
CA MET A 1 -51.64 40.43 33.30
C MET A 1 -51.49 38.98 32.87
N LEU A 2 -51.59 38.69 31.57
CA LEU A 2 -51.42 37.33 31.05
C LEU A 2 -49.92 37.04 30.93
N SER A 3 -49.42 36.13 31.76
CA SER A 3 -48.05 35.64 31.68
C SER A 3 -47.90 34.74 30.45
N HIS A 4 -47.23 35.23 29.41
CA HIS A 4 -46.90 34.41 28.25
C HIS A 4 -45.99 33.24 28.66
N PRO A 5 -46.30 32.00 28.25
CA PRO A 5 -45.44 30.85 28.52
C PRO A 5 -44.10 31.04 27.79
N LYS A 6 -42.99 30.88 28.52
CA LYS A 6 -41.65 30.97 27.95
C LYS A 6 -41.51 29.94 26.81
N PRO A 7 -40.99 30.33 25.64
CA PRO A 7 -40.85 29.40 24.51
C PRO A 7 -39.99 28.20 24.89
N SER A 8 -40.42 27.01 24.47
CA SER A 8 -39.69 25.75 24.66
C SER A 8 -38.26 25.85 24.11
N SER A 9 -37.27 25.35 24.85
CA SER A 9 -35.83 25.39 24.52
C SER A 9 -35.53 24.92 23.08
N TYR A 10 -36.26 23.91 22.59
CA TYR A 10 -36.16 23.40 21.22
C TYR A 10 -36.56 24.40 20.15
N TYR A 11 -37.58 25.22 20.42
CA TYR A 11 -38.06 26.24 19.49
C TYR A 11 -37.00 27.34 19.32
N PHE A 12 -36.35 27.73 20.41
CA PHE A 12 -35.25 28.70 20.39
C PHE A 12 -34.02 28.17 19.63
N LEU A 13 -33.61 26.93 19.90
CA LEU A 13 -32.50 26.28 19.18
C LEU A 13 -32.77 26.16 17.67
N TYR A 14 -34.01 25.84 17.30
CA TYR A 14 -34.42 25.79 15.89
C TYR A 14 -34.35 27.16 15.21
N PHE A 15 -34.83 28.22 15.87
CA PHE A 15 -34.71 29.58 15.35
C PHE A 15 -33.25 30.01 15.17
N GLN A 16 -32.38 29.73 16.16
CA GLN A 16 -30.95 30.02 16.04
C GLN A 16 -30.28 29.25 14.90
N TYR A 17 -30.61 27.96 14.73
CA TYR A 17 -30.12 27.16 13.62
C TYR A 17 -30.56 27.74 12.27
N ARG A 18 -31.84 28.09 12.12
CA ARG A 18 -32.38 28.69 10.89
C ARG A 18 -31.73 30.03 10.55
N GLU A 19 -31.54 30.88 11.54
CA GLU A 19 -30.86 32.17 11.37
C GLU A 19 -29.42 31.95 10.90
N LYS A 20 -28.68 31.06 11.58
CA LYS A 20 -27.30 30.70 11.21
C LYS A 20 -27.22 30.15 9.78
N GLU A 21 -28.11 29.25 9.40
CA GLU A 21 -28.12 28.68 8.04
C GLU A 21 -28.50 29.73 6.99
N THR A 22 -29.42 30.65 7.30
CA THR A 22 -29.79 31.73 6.38
C THR A 22 -28.59 32.65 6.13
N ILE A 23 -27.88 33.05 7.20
CA ILE A 23 -26.64 33.82 7.08
C ILE A 23 -25.60 33.05 6.26
N ARG A 24 -25.44 31.74 6.52
CA ARG A 24 -24.48 30.89 5.79
C ARG A 24 -24.80 30.82 4.29
N LEU A 25 -26.08 30.74 3.92
CA LEU A 25 -26.52 30.79 2.52
C LEU A 25 -26.26 32.15 1.88
N CYS A 26 -26.49 33.25 2.59
CA CYS A 26 -26.13 34.59 2.12
C CYS A 26 -24.62 34.71 1.87
N LEU A 27 -23.79 34.25 2.81
CA LEU A 27 -22.33 34.21 2.65
C LEU A 27 -21.91 33.40 1.41
N LYS A 28 -22.52 32.23 1.20
CA LYS A 28 -22.29 31.43 -0.01
C LYS A 28 -22.61 32.20 -1.28
N HIS A 29 -23.78 32.84 -1.33
CA HIS A 29 -24.23 33.61 -2.49
C HIS A 29 -23.29 34.79 -2.79
N PHE A 30 -22.92 35.58 -1.78
CA PHE A 30 -22.01 36.70 -1.95
C PHE A 30 -20.64 36.26 -2.46
N ARG A 31 -20.12 35.13 -1.98
CA ARG A 31 -18.88 34.56 -2.48
C ARG A 31 -18.95 34.16 -3.95
N GLN A 32 -20.03 33.51 -4.37
CA GLN A 32 -20.23 33.06 -5.76
C GLN A 32 -20.35 34.21 -6.77
N HIS A 33 -20.90 35.35 -6.33
CA HIS A 33 -21.06 36.54 -7.15
C HIS A 33 -19.94 37.58 -6.97
N ASN A 34 -18.89 37.24 -6.22
CA ASN A 34 -17.75 38.12 -5.94
C ASN A 34 -18.14 39.44 -5.24
N TYR A 35 -19.17 39.42 -4.39
CA TYR A 35 -19.56 40.54 -3.55
C TYR A 35 -18.75 40.56 -2.24
N SER A 36 -17.44 40.81 -2.35
CA SER A 36 -16.48 40.73 -1.24
C SER A 36 -16.82 41.63 -0.05
N GLU A 37 -17.18 42.90 -0.28
CA GLU A 37 -17.52 43.83 0.80
C GLU A 37 -18.72 43.37 1.63
N ALA A 38 -19.77 42.89 0.95
CA ALA A 38 -20.97 42.36 1.60
C ALA A 38 -20.66 41.06 2.36
N PHE A 39 -19.83 40.19 1.78
CA PHE A 39 -19.36 38.96 2.40
C PHE A 39 -18.60 39.25 3.70
N GLU A 40 -17.56 40.08 3.64
CA GLU A 40 -16.71 40.41 4.79
C GLU A 40 -17.50 41.12 5.89
N SER A 41 -18.34 42.08 5.52
CA SER A 41 -19.17 42.83 6.47
C SER A 41 -20.13 41.92 7.23
N LEU A 42 -20.83 41.03 6.51
CA LEU A 42 -21.79 40.11 7.12
C LEU A 42 -21.07 39.06 7.98
N GLN A 43 -19.95 38.50 7.51
CA GLN A 43 -19.18 37.51 8.25
C GLN A 43 -18.59 38.10 9.53
N LYS A 44 -18.02 39.31 9.46
CA LYS A 44 -17.43 40.01 10.61
C LYS A 44 -18.49 40.33 11.68
N ARG A 45 -19.70 40.73 11.25
CA ARG A 45 -20.79 41.08 12.18
C ARG A 45 -21.41 39.85 12.84
N THR A 46 -21.67 38.80 12.07
CA THR A 46 -22.40 37.61 12.53
C THR A 46 -21.50 36.53 13.14
N ARG A 47 -20.20 36.54 12.81
CA ARG A 47 -19.22 35.50 13.15
C ARG A 47 -19.60 34.09 12.68
N VAL A 48 -20.57 33.98 11.77
CA VAL A 48 -20.97 32.70 11.17
C VAL A 48 -19.89 32.27 10.18
N GLN A 49 -19.36 31.07 10.37
CA GLN A 49 -18.42 30.46 9.44
C GLN A 49 -19.18 29.85 8.26
N LEU A 50 -18.75 30.16 7.04
CA LEU A 50 -19.32 29.59 5.83
C LEU A 50 -18.93 28.11 5.68
N GLU A 51 -17.64 27.82 5.87
CA GLU A 51 -16.98 26.54 5.59
C GLU A 51 -15.72 26.40 6.45
N ASP A 52 -15.08 25.23 6.36
CA ASP A 52 -13.81 24.95 7.03
C ASP A 52 -12.67 25.89 6.56
N ALA A 53 -11.69 26.11 7.44
CA ALA A 53 -10.54 26.96 7.15
C ALA A 53 -9.72 26.45 5.95
N LEU A 54 -9.65 25.13 5.73
CA LEU A 54 -8.96 24.52 4.60
C LEU A 54 -9.64 24.87 3.28
N LEU A 55 -10.98 24.80 3.22
CA LEU A 55 -11.76 25.20 2.04
C LEU A 55 -11.62 26.69 1.76
N SER A 56 -11.63 27.51 2.82
CA SER A 56 -11.45 28.95 2.70
C SER A 56 -10.09 29.31 2.09
N LYS A 57 -9.02 28.64 2.54
CA LYS A 57 -7.67 28.78 1.98
C LYS A 57 -7.58 28.27 0.55
N LEU A 58 -8.20 27.13 0.25
CA LEU A 58 -8.21 26.57 -1.10
C LEU A 58 -8.86 27.54 -2.10
N HIS A 59 -9.99 28.14 -1.74
CA HIS A 59 -10.63 29.16 -2.57
C HIS A 59 -9.77 30.42 -2.70
N GLN A 60 -9.10 30.86 -1.64
CA GLN A 60 -8.19 32.00 -1.71
C GLN A 60 -7.09 31.76 -2.76
N CYS A 61 -6.39 30.63 -2.68
CA CYS A 61 -5.33 30.30 -3.64
C CYS A 61 -5.87 30.12 -5.07
N LEU A 62 -6.95 29.32 -5.25
CA LEU A 62 -7.45 28.99 -6.58
C LEU A 62 -8.21 30.11 -7.28
N VAL A 63 -9.07 30.84 -6.55
CA VAL A 63 -10.04 31.76 -7.14
C VAL A 63 -9.58 33.21 -7.03
N VAL A 64 -8.98 33.58 -5.88
CA VAL A 64 -8.60 34.97 -5.62
C VAL A 64 -7.20 35.26 -6.15
N GLU A 65 -6.24 34.39 -5.84
CA GLU A 65 -4.82 34.58 -6.18
C GLU A 65 -4.41 33.93 -7.51
N GLY A 66 -5.14 32.90 -7.95
CA GLY A 66 -4.78 32.11 -9.14
C GLY A 66 -3.50 31.29 -8.96
N ASP A 67 -3.08 31.02 -7.72
CA ASP A 67 -1.92 30.20 -7.40
C ASP A 67 -2.30 28.71 -7.41
N TYR A 68 -2.23 28.11 -8.59
CA TYR A 68 -2.53 26.69 -8.80
C TYR A 68 -1.54 25.76 -8.11
N VAL A 69 -0.28 26.18 -7.93
CA VAL A 69 0.77 25.37 -7.31
C VAL A 69 0.53 25.27 -5.81
N ALA A 70 0.25 26.39 -5.14
CA ALA A 70 -0.10 26.39 -3.72
C ALA A 70 -1.39 25.60 -3.47
N ALA A 71 -2.38 25.70 -4.35
CA ALA A 71 -3.60 24.93 -4.24
C ALA A 71 -3.37 23.41 -4.37
N GLU A 72 -2.54 22.98 -5.31
CA GLU A 72 -2.17 21.57 -5.45
C GLU A 72 -1.44 21.06 -4.19
N GLN A 73 -0.47 21.82 -3.68
CA GLN A 73 0.22 21.48 -2.43
C GLN A 73 -0.73 21.35 -1.25
N LEU A 74 -1.73 22.23 -1.15
CA LEU A 74 -2.75 22.21 -0.11
C LEU A 74 -3.63 20.95 -0.22
N LEU A 75 -4.03 20.55 -1.42
CA LEU A 75 -4.77 19.31 -1.66
C LEU A 75 -3.93 18.05 -1.34
N VAL A 76 -2.66 18.03 -1.74
CA VAL A 76 -1.73 16.93 -1.39
C VAL A 76 -1.59 16.81 0.12
N LYS A 77 -1.46 17.95 0.82
CA LYS A 77 -1.43 17.96 2.28
C LYS A 77 -2.74 17.43 2.87
N ALA A 78 -3.90 17.89 2.39
CA ALA A 78 -5.20 17.41 2.85
C ALA A 78 -5.38 15.89 2.64
N ALA A 79 -4.87 15.35 1.52
CA ALA A 79 -4.84 13.93 1.26
C ALA A 79 -3.95 13.18 2.27
N ASN A 80 -2.74 13.68 2.53
CA ASN A 80 -1.81 13.10 3.50
C ASN A 80 -2.33 13.16 4.94
N ASP A 81 -3.12 14.19 5.27
CA ASP A 81 -3.77 14.38 6.56
C ASP A 81 -5.06 13.53 6.71
N GLY A 82 -5.43 12.76 5.68
CA GLY A 82 -6.57 11.83 5.69
C GLY A 82 -7.93 12.47 5.40
N CYS A 83 -7.98 13.76 5.04
CA CYS A 83 -9.26 14.45 4.75
C CYS A 83 -9.99 13.89 3.54
N LEU A 84 -9.28 13.20 2.65
CA LEU A 84 -9.82 12.65 1.40
C LEU A 84 -9.93 11.12 1.40
N ASP A 85 -9.68 10.44 2.52
CA ASP A 85 -9.61 8.97 2.59
C ASP A 85 -10.89 8.31 2.09
N HIS A 86 -12.06 8.76 2.56
CA HIS A 86 -13.36 8.24 2.13
C HIS A 86 -13.57 8.34 0.61
N TYR A 87 -13.11 9.43 0.00
CA TYR A 87 -13.20 9.62 -1.44
C TYR A 87 -12.20 8.71 -2.18
N LEU A 88 -10.97 8.62 -1.67
CA LEU A 88 -9.88 7.81 -2.24
C LEU A 88 -10.21 6.31 -2.20
N GLU A 89 -10.87 5.83 -1.15
CA GLU A 89 -11.34 4.45 -1.01
C GLU A 89 -12.41 4.07 -2.04
N GLN A 90 -13.22 5.04 -2.47
CA GLN A 90 -14.27 4.83 -3.47
C GLN A 90 -13.76 4.93 -4.91
N GLN A 91 -12.52 5.38 -5.11
CA GLN A 91 -11.97 5.50 -6.45
C GLN A 91 -11.65 4.13 -7.05
N THR A 92 -11.91 3.99 -8.34
CA THR A 92 -11.49 2.80 -9.08
C THR A 92 -9.97 2.78 -9.22
N HIS A 93 -9.33 1.77 -8.62
CA HIS A 93 -7.88 1.60 -8.76
C HIS A 93 -7.52 1.29 -10.22
N LYS A 94 -6.59 2.06 -10.79
CA LYS A 94 -6.01 1.78 -12.11
C LYS A 94 -4.69 1.06 -11.94
N ALA A 95 -4.63 -0.20 -12.36
CA ALA A 95 -3.39 -0.95 -12.38
C ALA A 95 -2.40 -0.29 -13.34
N LYS A 96 -1.23 0.07 -12.83
CA LYS A 96 -0.10 0.54 -13.63
C LYS A 96 1.05 -0.44 -13.47
N TRP A 97 1.54 -0.95 -14.58
CA TRP A 97 2.66 -1.87 -14.62
C TRP A 97 3.94 -1.06 -14.73
N VAL A 98 4.77 -1.10 -13.69
CA VAL A 98 6.05 -0.41 -13.65
C VAL A 98 7.10 -1.40 -13.18
N PRO A 99 8.27 -1.47 -13.84
CA PRO A 99 9.36 -2.30 -13.35
C PRO A 99 9.87 -1.74 -12.03
N LEU A 100 9.98 -2.60 -11.02
CA LEU A 100 10.70 -2.29 -9.77
C LEU A 100 12.20 -2.40 -10.06
N ILE A 101 12.77 -1.35 -10.66
CA ILE A 101 14.22 -1.26 -10.90
C ILE A 101 14.85 -0.80 -9.58
N VAL A 102 15.59 -1.69 -8.92
CA VAL A 102 16.50 -1.29 -7.84
C VAL A 102 17.67 -0.57 -8.52
N PRO A 103 17.87 0.76 -8.34
CA PRO A 103 19.02 1.43 -8.91
C PRO A 103 20.28 0.81 -8.31
N PRO A 104 21.29 0.42 -9.12
CA PRO A 104 22.57 0.01 -8.58
C PRO A 104 23.16 1.19 -7.81
N LYS A 105 23.15 1.14 -6.47
CA LYS A 105 23.97 2.06 -5.68
C LYS A 105 25.42 1.65 -5.94
N CYS A 106 26.13 2.48 -6.70
CA CYS A 106 27.58 2.49 -6.94
C CYS A 106 28.26 1.13 -7.16
N SER A 107 28.70 0.87 -8.40
CA SER A 107 29.91 0.11 -8.78
C SER A 107 30.38 -1.07 -7.91
N GLU A 108 29.49 -1.91 -7.37
CA GLU A 108 29.89 -3.08 -6.58
C GLU A 108 29.05 -4.31 -6.91
N SER A 109 29.64 -5.21 -7.70
CA SER A 109 29.30 -6.62 -7.91
C SER A 109 27.89 -6.98 -8.41
N GLU A 110 27.83 -7.87 -9.41
CA GLU A 110 26.60 -8.36 -10.08
C GLU A 110 25.62 -9.15 -9.19
N HIS A 111 25.72 -9.11 -7.86
CA HIS A 111 25.10 -10.09 -6.95
C HIS A 111 24.06 -9.52 -5.98
N HIS A 112 23.57 -8.30 -6.17
CA HIS A 112 22.57 -7.70 -5.26
C HIS A 112 21.11 -8.05 -5.61
N ARG A 113 20.87 -9.07 -6.42
CA ARG A 113 19.53 -9.53 -6.81
C ARG A 113 19.57 -10.97 -7.34
N PRO A 114 18.45 -11.71 -7.29
CA PRO A 114 18.37 -13.01 -7.94
C PRO A 114 18.65 -12.89 -9.44
N GLY A 115 19.48 -13.80 -9.95
CA GLY A 115 19.72 -13.94 -11.39
C GLY A 115 18.49 -14.42 -12.18
N MET A 116 18.63 -14.49 -13.50
CA MET A 116 17.59 -14.99 -14.42
C MET A 116 17.14 -16.39 -14.02
N ARG A 117 15.82 -16.63 -13.98
CA ARG A 117 15.25 -17.90 -13.55
C ARG A 117 13.81 -18.11 -14.00
N GLY A 118 13.48 -19.32 -14.47
CA GLY A 118 12.12 -19.78 -14.75
C GLY A 118 11.63 -20.80 -13.71
N GLY A 119 10.32 -20.96 -13.54
CA GLY A 119 9.74 -21.99 -12.65
C GLY A 119 10.06 -21.82 -11.16
N HIS A 120 10.64 -20.70 -10.74
CA HIS A 120 10.84 -20.34 -9.34
C HIS A 120 9.49 -20.13 -8.65
N GLN A 121 9.45 -20.17 -7.32
CA GLN A 121 8.26 -19.83 -6.56
C GLN A 121 8.51 -18.63 -5.66
N MET A 122 7.44 -17.88 -5.36
CA MET A 122 7.47 -16.74 -4.47
C MET A 122 6.35 -16.82 -3.44
N CYS A 123 6.59 -16.33 -2.23
CA CYS A 123 5.58 -16.14 -1.20
C CYS A 123 5.83 -14.83 -0.46
N ILE A 124 4.77 -14.20 0.05
CA ILE A 124 4.84 -12.91 0.73
C ILE A 124 4.46 -13.07 2.21
N ASP A 125 5.25 -12.46 3.07
CA ASP A 125 4.87 -12.17 4.44
C ASP A 125 4.35 -10.73 4.50
N VAL A 126 3.02 -10.59 4.66
CA VAL A 126 2.37 -9.27 4.72
C VAL A 126 2.66 -8.54 6.03
N HIS A 127 3.05 -9.25 7.10
CA HIS A 127 3.34 -8.63 8.40
C HIS A 127 4.74 -8.01 8.43
N THR A 128 5.70 -8.64 7.76
CA THR A 128 7.08 -8.15 7.67
C THR A 128 7.40 -7.47 6.33
N GLU A 129 6.40 -7.38 5.44
CA GLU A 129 6.51 -6.79 4.11
C GLU A 129 7.68 -7.37 3.29
N ASN A 130 7.89 -8.68 3.43
CA ASN A 130 8.98 -9.43 2.79
C ASN A 130 8.44 -10.40 1.75
N ILE A 131 9.09 -10.44 0.60
CA ILE A 131 8.81 -11.41 -0.47
C ILE A 131 9.97 -12.38 -0.56
N TYR A 132 9.69 -13.66 -0.32
CA TYR A 132 10.67 -14.74 -0.45
C TYR A 132 10.60 -15.36 -1.84
N LEU A 133 11.76 -15.60 -2.44
CA LEU A 133 11.93 -16.28 -3.72
C LEU A 133 12.85 -17.49 -3.51
N PHE A 134 12.43 -18.65 -4.00
CA PHE A 134 13.24 -19.87 -3.90
C PHE A 134 13.35 -20.62 -5.22
N GLY A 135 14.57 -21.09 -5.51
CA GLY A 135 14.89 -21.99 -6.60
C GLY A 135 14.58 -21.42 -7.99
N GLY A 136 14.17 -22.32 -8.89
CA GLY A 136 13.97 -22.05 -10.31
C GLY A 136 15.02 -22.73 -11.18
N TRP A 137 15.06 -22.36 -12.47
CA TRP A 137 16.00 -22.86 -13.47
C TRP A 137 16.57 -21.68 -14.26
N ASP A 138 17.89 -21.58 -14.34
CA ASP A 138 18.60 -20.44 -14.96
C ASP A 138 18.83 -20.56 -16.47
N GLY A 139 18.40 -21.67 -17.08
CA GLY A 139 18.73 -22.02 -18.47
C GLY A 139 19.68 -23.22 -18.59
N THR A 140 20.37 -23.57 -17.49
CA THR A 140 21.34 -24.66 -17.44
C THR A 140 21.04 -25.61 -16.30
N THR A 141 20.82 -25.10 -15.08
CA THR A 141 20.68 -25.90 -13.87
C THR A 141 19.50 -25.45 -13.01
N ASP A 142 18.94 -26.40 -12.24
CA ASP A 142 18.02 -26.07 -11.16
C ASP A 142 18.78 -25.32 -10.06
N LEU A 143 18.15 -24.30 -9.47
CA LEU A 143 18.72 -23.46 -8.43
C LEU A 143 18.22 -23.86 -7.04
N SER A 144 19.04 -23.59 -6.01
CA SER A 144 18.74 -23.82 -4.58
C SER A 144 19.00 -22.58 -3.72
N ASP A 145 19.10 -21.41 -4.34
CA ASP A 145 19.26 -20.15 -3.63
C ASP A 145 17.90 -19.65 -3.10
N LEU A 146 17.96 -19.00 -1.93
CA LEU A 146 16.83 -18.37 -1.26
C LEU A 146 17.10 -16.87 -1.16
N TRP A 147 16.17 -16.07 -1.67
CA TRP A 147 16.24 -14.62 -1.68
C TRP A 147 15.06 -14.01 -0.92
N CYS A 148 15.28 -12.84 -0.35
CA CYS A 148 14.26 -12.01 0.28
C CYS A 148 14.29 -10.62 -0.33
N TYR A 149 13.13 -10.11 -0.73
CA TYR A 149 12.93 -8.71 -1.11
C TYR A 149 12.13 -8.00 -0.03
N HIS A 150 12.73 -6.98 0.58
CA HIS A 150 12.06 -6.14 1.56
C HIS A 150 11.38 -4.97 0.84
N ILE A 151 10.04 -4.94 0.90
CA ILE A 151 9.21 -3.99 0.14
C ILE A 151 9.50 -2.52 0.54
N PRO A 152 9.59 -2.15 1.83
CA PRO A 152 9.82 -0.76 2.23
C PRO A 152 11.17 -0.20 1.80
N SER A 153 12.23 -1.00 1.87
CA SER A 153 13.57 -0.56 1.43
C SER A 153 13.80 -0.75 -0.06
N GLY A 154 12.96 -1.54 -0.73
CA GLY A 154 13.11 -1.88 -2.14
C GLY A 154 14.40 -2.64 -2.45
N SER A 155 14.86 -3.52 -1.55
CA SER A 155 16.16 -4.19 -1.65
C SER A 155 16.06 -5.71 -1.55
N TRP A 156 16.88 -6.39 -2.36
CA TRP A 156 17.07 -7.84 -2.27
C TRP A 156 18.19 -8.19 -1.29
N THR A 157 18.03 -9.32 -0.60
CA THR A 157 19.05 -9.95 0.24
C THR A 157 19.10 -11.43 -0.10
N CYS A 158 20.30 -11.98 -0.34
CA CYS A 158 20.49 -13.41 -0.44
C CYS A 158 20.48 -14.00 0.98
N LEU A 159 19.49 -14.83 1.29
CA LEU A 159 19.39 -15.48 2.61
C LEU A 159 20.20 -16.76 2.67
N SER A 160 20.29 -17.48 1.55
CA SER A 160 21.13 -18.67 1.39
C SER A 160 21.49 -18.81 -0.09
N SER A 161 22.77 -18.98 -0.40
CA SER A 161 23.25 -19.23 -1.76
C SER A 161 23.08 -20.70 -2.19
N ASP A 162 23.02 -21.63 -1.22
CA ASP A 162 22.80 -23.06 -1.45
C ASP A 162 22.10 -23.68 -0.25
N THR A 163 20.77 -23.80 -0.32
CA THR A 163 20.01 -24.39 0.79
C THR A 163 20.34 -25.87 1.00
N THR A 164 20.91 -26.55 0.01
CA THR A 164 21.27 -27.98 0.11
C THR A 164 22.43 -28.16 1.09
N ALA A 165 23.44 -27.30 0.99
CA ALA A 165 24.58 -27.28 1.91
C ALA A 165 24.16 -26.99 3.36
N GLU A 166 23.06 -26.25 3.53
CA GLU A 166 22.47 -25.90 4.83
C GLU A 166 21.48 -26.96 5.35
N GLY A 167 21.38 -28.13 4.71
CA GLY A 167 20.44 -29.20 5.09
C GLY A 167 18.98 -28.91 4.73
N GLY A 168 18.75 -27.90 3.90
CA GLY A 168 17.46 -27.52 3.34
C GLY A 168 17.12 -28.25 2.04
N PRO A 169 16.13 -27.74 1.28
CA PRO A 169 15.71 -28.37 0.04
C PRO A 169 16.82 -28.36 -1.03
N THR A 170 16.96 -29.47 -1.75
CA THR A 170 17.81 -29.58 -2.95
C THR A 170 17.36 -28.62 -4.07
N PRO A 171 18.22 -28.34 -5.08
CA PRO A 171 17.84 -27.49 -6.20
C PRO A 171 16.61 -27.99 -6.92
N ARG A 172 15.71 -27.07 -7.30
CA ARG A 172 14.42 -27.40 -7.90
C ARG A 172 13.76 -26.24 -8.64
N SER A 173 13.07 -26.59 -9.72
CA SER A 173 12.13 -25.73 -10.46
C SER A 173 10.72 -26.30 -10.44
N CYS A 174 9.72 -25.49 -10.81
CA CYS A 174 8.28 -25.81 -10.91
C CYS A 174 7.69 -26.51 -9.68
N HIS A 175 8.26 -26.25 -8.50
CA HIS A 175 7.76 -26.73 -7.22
C HIS A 175 6.58 -25.84 -6.75
N LYS A 176 6.05 -26.12 -5.55
CA LYS A 176 5.11 -25.24 -4.84
C LYS A 176 5.71 -24.76 -3.52
N MET A 177 5.37 -23.54 -3.14
CA MET A 177 5.85 -22.89 -1.93
C MET A 177 4.71 -22.21 -1.20
N CYS A 178 4.67 -22.33 0.13
CA CYS A 178 3.75 -21.58 0.98
C CYS A 178 4.46 -21.13 2.27
N LEU A 179 3.97 -20.02 2.84
CA LEU A 179 4.46 -19.43 4.08
C LEU A 179 3.44 -19.65 5.20
N ASP A 180 3.92 -20.08 6.35
CA ASP A 180 3.24 -19.98 7.65
C ASP A 180 3.85 -18.76 8.37
N PRO A 181 3.18 -17.59 8.35
CA PRO A 181 3.75 -16.35 8.89
C PRO A 181 3.87 -16.37 10.42
N GLU A 182 2.92 -17.00 11.11
CA GLU A 182 2.94 -17.11 12.58
C GLU A 182 4.16 -17.91 13.06
N ARG A 183 4.44 -19.03 12.36
CA ARG A 183 5.58 -19.88 12.71
C ARG A 183 6.87 -19.51 11.99
N LYS A 184 6.84 -18.48 11.14
CA LYS A 184 7.94 -18.01 10.29
C LYS A 184 8.61 -19.16 9.53
N LYS A 185 7.79 -19.98 8.87
CA LYS A 185 8.24 -21.20 8.16
C LYS A 185 7.76 -21.19 6.73
N ILE A 186 8.67 -21.52 5.83
CA ILE A 186 8.36 -21.75 4.42
C ILE A 186 8.35 -23.25 4.17
N PHE A 187 7.29 -23.74 3.55
CA PHE A 187 7.16 -25.13 3.13
C PHE A 187 7.28 -25.22 1.63
N THR A 188 8.06 -26.20 1.15
CA THR A 188 8.22 -26.47 -0.28
C THR A 188 7.90 -27.93 -0.60
N ILE A 189 7.23 -28.15 -1.72
CA ILE A 189 6.84 -29.48 -2.18
C ILE A 189 6.96 -29.63 -3.70
N GLY A 190 7.39 -30.81 -4.12
CA GLY A 190 7.53 -31.16 -5.52
C GLY A 190 8.76 -30.53 -6.19
N ARG A 191 8.93 -30.88 -7.46
CA ARG A 191 9.88 -30.30 -8.42
C ARG A 191 9.51 -30.75 -9.82
N TYR A 192 9.98 -30.04 -10.83
CA TYR A 192 10.01 -30.54 -12.20
C TYR A 192 10.95 -31.74 -12.30
N LEU A 193 10.54 -32.72 -13.10
CA LEU A 193 11.35 -33.86 -13.50
C LEU A 193 11.30 -33.96 -15.01
N ASP A 194 12.47 -34.02 -15.62
CA ASP A 194 12.60 -34.35 -17.03
C ASP A 194 12.02 -35.73 -17.32
N SER A 195 11.49 -35.91 -18.53
CA SER A 195 10.77 -37.13 -18.96
C SER A 195 11.65 -38.37 -18.83
N GLY A 196 12.95 -38.26 -19.09
CA GLY A 196 13.91 -39.37 -18.91
C GLY A 196 14.09 -39.81 -17.46
N MET A 197 13.80 -38.94 -16.48
CA MET A 197 13.89 -39.23 -15.05
C MET A 197 12.58 -39.73 -14.44
N ARG A 198 11.47 -39.74 -15.20
CA ARG A 198 10.15 -40.22 -14.75
C ARG A 198 10.05 -41.76 -14.79
N ILE A 199 11.03 -42.44 -14.22
CA ILE A 199 11.07 -43.90 -14.10
C ILE A 199 10.55 -44.26 -12.71
N PRO A 200 9.75 -45.35 -12.54
CA PRO A 200 9.16 -45.72 -11.25
C PRO A 200 10.15 -45.79 -10.07
N LYS A 201 11.42 -46.14 -10.35
CA LYS A 201 12.51 -46.16 -9.36
C LYS A 201 12.77 -44.79 -8.71
N TYR A 202 12.78 -43.72 -9.50
CA TYR A 202 13.05 -42.35 -9.03
C TYR A 202 11.80 -41.64 -8.52
N MET A 203 10.61 -42.04 -9.00
CA MET A 203 9.32 -41.50 -8.55
C MET A 203 9.03 -41.81 -7.07
N LYS A 204 9.42 -43.01 -6.58
CA LYS A 204 9.24 -43.40 -5.17
C LYS A 204 10.10 -42.59 -4.19
N LEU A 205 11.27 -42.10 -4.62
CA LEU A 205 12.16 -41.28 -3.77
C LEU A 205 11.56 -39.89 -3.46
N ILE A 206 10.65 -39.41 -4.30
CA ILE A 206 10.23 -38.00 -4.34
C ILE A 206 8.94 -37.75 -3.56
N GLN A 207 8.07 -38.76 -3.40
CA GLN A 207 6.79 -38.65 -2.68
C GLN A 207 6.94 -38.27 -1.20
N HIS A 208 8.13 -38.39 -0.62
CA HIS A 208 8.40 -38.12 0.79
C HIS A 208 9.14 -36.81 1.07
N LEU A 209 9.49 -36.04 0.03
CA LEU A 209 10.34 -34.87 0.17
C LEU A 209 9.53 -33.60 0.48
N LYS A 210 9.11 -33.47 1.74
CA LYS A 210 8.60 -32.22 2.31
C LYS A 210 9.75 -31.50 3.00
N TYR A 211 10.07 -30.29 2.52
CA TYR A 211 11.11 -29.49 3.14
C TYR A 211 10.51 -28.29 3.85
N LYS A 212 11.13 -27.93 4.97
CA LYS A 212 10.78 -26.80 5.83
C LYS A 212 12.00 -25.91 5.94
N ILE A 213 11.84 -24.65 5.56
CA ILE A 213 12.83 -23.60 5.76
C ILE A 213 12.37 -22.78 6.98
N VAL A 214 13.27 -22.54 7.93
CA VAL A 214 13.00 -21.74 9.14
C VAL A 214 13.64 -20.37 8.95
N LEU A 215 12.85 -19.30 9.09
CA LEU A 215 13.33 -17.92 8.98
C LEU A 215 13.85 -17.47 10.36
N ASN A 216 15.07 -16.93 10.41
CA ASN A 216 15.68 -16.45 11.66
C ASN A 216 15.40 -14.96 11.92
N ASP A 217 15.10 -14.62 13.17
CA ASP A 217 14.63 -13.30 13.63
C ASP A 217 15.66 -12.14 13.56
N LYS A 218 16.91 -12.41 13.16
CA LYS A 218 17.96 -11.38 13.15
C LYS A 218 17.78 -10.31 12.05
N LEU A 219 16.81 -10.47 11.14
CA LEU A 219 16.54 -9.53 10.04
C LEU A 219 15.31 -8.62 10.26
N THR A 220 14.56 -8.78 11.36
CA THR A 220 13.26 -8.10 11.55
C THR A 220 13.24 -6.96 12.58
N GLN A 221 14.40 -6.43 13.00
CA GLN A 221 14.42 -5.25 13.88
C GLN A 221 14.39 -3.96 13.07
N GLY A 222 13.17 -3.52 12.74
CA GLY A 222 12.89 -2.24 12.09
C GLY A 222 11.40 -1.91 12.13
N LEU A 223 10.91 -1.46 13.29
CA LEU A 223 9.56 -0.93 13.48
C LEU A 223 9.33 0.32 12.62
N VAL A 224 8.36 0.29 11.68
CA VAL A 224 7.52 1.46 11.33
C VAL A 224 6.14 0.94 10.89
N LYS A 225 5.07 1.51 11.45
CA LYS A 225 3.69 1.30 10.99
C LYS A 225 3.56 1.69 9.51
N ALA A 226 3.23 0.75 8.64
CA ALA A 226 2.86 1.05 7.26
C ALA A 226 1.32 1.01 7.11
N ASN A 227 0.76 2.16 6.76
CA ASN A 227 -0.66 2.34 6.45
C ASN A 227 -1.05 1.57 5.19
N ASN A 228 -2.24 0.96 5.24
CA ASN A 228 -3.08 0.42 4.16
C ASN A 228 -2.51 0.56 2.72
N LYS A 229 -1.74 -0.42 2.28
CA LYS A 229 -1.53 -0.66 0.84
C LYS A 229 -1.85 -2.11 0.50
N MET A 230 -2.99 -2.30 -0.18
CA MET A 230 -3.30 -3.55 -0.87
C MET A 230 -2.31 -3.75 -2.01
N PHE A 231 -1.49 -4.80 -1.94
CA PHE A 231 -0.63 -5.23 -3.03
C PHE A 231 -1.19 -6.51 -3.66
N TYR A 232 -1.66 -6.41 -4.90
CA TYR A 232 -2.03 -7.57 -5.72
C TYR A 232 -0.86 -7.93 -6.64
N TRP A 233 -0.48 -9.22 -6.69
CA TRP A 233 0.38 -9.72 -7.77
C TRP A 233 -0.16 -11.02 -8.36
N PHE A 234 -0.21 -11.05 -9.69
CA PHE A 234 -0.62 -12.20 -10.51
C PHE A 234 0.62 -12.77 -11.20
N CYS A 235 0.91 -14.05 -10.95
CA CYS A 235 1.91 -14.82 -11.68
C CYS A 235 1.29 -15.34 -12.99
N PHE A 236 1.92 -15.04 -14.12
CA PHE A 236 1.48 -15.54 -15.43
C PHE A 236 1.51 -17.08 -15.47
N LYS A 237 0.43 -17.64 -15.99
CA LYS A 237 0.42 -18.97 -16.62
C LYS A 237 0.88 -18.74 -18.06
N VAL A 238 2.10 -19.17 -18.39
CA VAL A 238 2.49 -19.32 -19.79
C VAL A 238 1.59 -20.43 -20.35
N LEU A 239 0.92 -20.12 -21.47
CA LEU A 239 -0.03 -20.98 -22.18
C LEU A 239 0.55 -22.37 -22.47
#